data_AF-A0A0C2HBQ4-F1
#
_entry.id   AF-A0A0C2HBQ4-F1
#
_cell.length_a   1.000
_cell.length_b   1.000
_cell.length_c   1.000
_cell.angle_alpha   90.00
_cell.angle_beta   90.00
_cell.angle_gamma   90.00
#
_symmetry.space_group_name_H-M   'P 1'
#
loop_
_entity.id
_entity.type
_entity.pdbx_description
1 polymer ?
#
loop_
_entity_poly.entity_id
_entity_poly.type
_entity_poly.pdbx_seq_one_letter_code
_entity_poly.pdbx_strand_id
1 'polypeptide(L)' 'MIPQQLAEKVLFIYDKAINKALAQKAKNKMYFKAEKLRAYRHCDNVWTFLMERVDFRDSIRVNRVKFVACDGSAKLATS' A
#
# COMPACT_ATOMS: atom_id res chain seq x y z
N MET A 1 -10.44 12.07 26.80
CA MET A 1 -10.67 11.90 25.34
C MET A 1 -9.87 12.94 24.59
N ILE A 2 -9.38 12.65 23.39
CA ILE A 2 -8.63 13.63 22.58
C ILE A 2 -9.59 14.42 21.67
N PRO A 3 -9.35 15.73 21.42
CA PRO A 3 -10.12 16.49 20.45
C PRO A 3 -9.97 15.93 19.02
N GLN A 4 -11.05 15.97 18.23
CA GLN A 4 -11.06 15.46 16.86
C GLN A 4 -9.96 16.11 15.98
N GLN A 5 -9.81 17.43 16.08
CA GLN A 5 -8.78 18.17 15.35
C GLN A 5 -7.35 17.71 15.70
N LEU A 6 -7.13 17.26 16.95
CA LEU A 6 -5.83 16.73 17.35
C LEU A 6 -5.61 15.33 16.74
N ALA A 7 -6.64 14.49 16.72
CA ALA A 7 -6.56 13.17 16.09
C ALA A 7 -6.21 13.27 14.59
N GLU A 8 -6.85 14.19 13.86
CA GLU A 8 -6.57 14.47 12.45
C GLU A 8 -5.12 14.94 12.23
N LYS A 9 -4.62 15.83 13.10
CA LYS A 9 -3.21 16.27 13.04
C LYS A 9 -2.25 15.11 13.26
N VAL A 10 -2.56 14.20 14.20
CA VAL A 10 -1.73 13.01 14.45
C VAL A 10 -1.71 12.09 13.23
N LEU A 11 -2.86 11.83 12.61
CA LEU A 11 -2.94 11.01 11.39
C LEU A 11 -2.16 11.62 10.23
N PHE A 12 -2.27 12.94 10.03
CA PHE A 12 -1.49 13.65 9.01
C PHE A 12 0.02 13.53 9.22
N ILE A 13 0.48 13.64 10.47
CA ILE A 13 1.90 13.46 10.81
C ILE A 13 2.32 12.00 10.60
N TYR A 14 1.46 11.04 10.96
CA TYR A 14 1.69 9.63 10.74
C TYR A 14 1.89 9.32 9.26
N ASP A 15 1.03 9.83 8.38
CA ASP A 15 1.12 9.61 6.93
C ASP A 15 2.48 10.06 6.39
N LYS A 16 2.97 11.23 6.82
CA LYS A 16 4.31 11.71 6.45
C LYS A 16 5.42 10.80 6.99
N ALA A 17 5.31 10.39 8.25
CA ALA A 17 6.32 9.59 8.92
C ALA A 17 6.46 8.20 8.29
N ILE A 18 5.34 7.52 8.00
CA ILE A 18 5.36 6.17 7.42
C ILE A 18 5.88 6.18 5.99
N ASN A 19 5.47 7.15 5.16
CA ASN A 19 5.97 7.28 3.79
C ASN A 19 7.49 7.48 3.76
N LYS A 20 8.02 8.34 4.63
CA LYS A 20 9.47 8.54 4.78
C LYS A 20 10.16 7.27 5.27
N ALA A 21 9.62 6.61 6.28
CA ALA A 21 10.21 5.41 6.87
C ALA A 21 10.28 4.26 5.87
N LEU A 22 9.21 4.02 5.09
CA LEU A 22 9.19 2.96 4.08
C LEU A 22 10.22 3.23 2.97
N ALA A 23 10.27 4.44 2.41
CA ALA A 23 11.23 4.79 1.36
C ALA A 23 12.70 4.65 1.83
N GLN A 24 12.98 5.00 3.08
CA GLN A 24 14.34 5.02 3.60
C GLN A 24 14.77 3.64 4.14
N LYS A 25 13.89 2.93 4.84
CA LYS A 25 14.25 1.74 5.64
C LYS A 25 13.84 0.42 4.99
N ALA A 26 12.79 0.36 4.18
CA ALA A 26 12.35 -0.89 3.56
C ALA A 26 13.20 -1.19 2.31
N LYS A 27 14.20 -2.08 2.46
CA LYS A 27 15.07 -2.52 1.35
C LYS A 27 14.79 -3.93 0.85
N ASN A 28 14.01 -4.70 1.61
CA ASN A 28 13.69 -6.08 1.28
C ASN A 28 12.76 -6.13 0.06
N LYS A 29 13.05 -7.06 -0.86
CA LYS A 29 12.19 -7.35 -2.01
C LYS A 29 11.29 -8.53 -1.67
N MET A 30 10.01 -8.40 -2.03
CA MET A 30 9.04 -9.48 -1.93
C MET A 30 8.62 -9.91 -3.33
N TYR A 31 8.59 -11.22 -3.57
CA TYR A 31 8.08 -11.80 -4.81
C TYR A 31 6.81 -12.58 -4.50
N PHE A 32 5.81 -12.47 -5.37
CA PHE A 32 4.60 -13.28 -5.24
C PHE A 32 4.16 -13.83 -6.60
N LYS A 33 3.42 -14.94 -6.56
CA LYS A 33 2.67 -15.48 -7.68
C LYS A 33 1.24 -15.73 -7.23
N ALA A 34 0.27 -15.50 -8.11
CA ALA A 34 -1.13 -15.80 -7.86
C ALA A 34 -1.64 -16.70 -8.96
N GLU A 35 -2.48 -17.68 -8.61
CA GLU A 35 -3.12 -18.51 -9.62
C GLU A 35 -4.21 -17.78 -10.39
N LYS A 36 -4.87 -16.80 -9.75
CA LYS A 36 -5.99 -16.07 -10.36
C LYS A 36 -6.05 -14.61 -9.94
N LEU A 37 -6.14 -13.72 -10.93
CA LEU A 37 -6.65 -12.36 -10.75
C LEU A 37 -8.16 -12.38 -10.84
N ARG A 38 -8.87 -12.18 -9.73
CA ARG A 38 -10.33 -12.24 -9.65
C ARG A 38 -11.00 -10.94 -10.11
N ALA A 39 -10.46 -9.80 -9.70
CA ALA A 39 -10.97 -8.49 -10.09
C ALA A 39 -9.84 -7.46 -10.07
N TYR A 40 -9.96 -6.44 -10.91
CA TYR A 40 -9.09 -5.27 -10.89
C TYR A 40 -9.89 -4.00 -11.09
N ARG A 41 -9.40 -2.88 -10.56
CA ARG A 41 -9.93 -1.53 -10.78
C ARG A 41 -8.80 -0.53 -10.77
N HIS A 42 -8.84 0.42 -11.69
CA HIS A 42 -8.03 1.63 -11.65
C HIS A 42 -8.95 2.84 -11.58
N CYS A 43 -8.80 3.67 -10.56
CA CYS A 43 -9.59 4.87 -10.33
C CYS A 43 -8.77 5.83 -9.46
N ASP A 44 -8.79 7.13 -9.76
CA ASP A 44 -8.06 8.18 -9.02
C ASP A 44 -6.56 7.91 -8.80
N ASN A 45 -5.89 7.35 -9.82
CA ASN A 45 -4.47 6.95 -9.77
C ASN A 45 -4.18 5.87 -8.70
N VAL A 46 -5.19 5.10 -8.31
CA VAL A 46 -5.08 3.97 -7.40
C VAL A 46 -5.49 2.70 -8.13
N TRP A 47 -4.56 1.74 -8.16
CA TRP A 47 -4.84 0.38 -8.59
C TRP A 47 -5.35 -0.45 -7.41
N THR A 48 -6.41 -1.21 -7.63
CA THR A 48 -6.89 -2.24 -6.72
C THR A 48 -6.95 -3.58 -7.44
N PHE A 49 -6.28 -4.60 -6.89
CA PHE A 49 -6.33 -5.97 -7.40
C PHE A 49 -6.85 -6.91 -6.33
N LEU A 50 -7.68 -7.86 -6.73
CA LEU A 50 -8.13 -8.95 -5.90
C LEU A 50 -7.60 -10.24 -6.48
N MET A 51 -6.68 -10.89 -5.78
CA MET A 51 -6.02 -12.11 -6.22
C MET A 51 -6.41 -13.29 -5.34
N GLU A 52 -6.47 -14.48 -5.91
CA GLU A 52 -6.77 -15.74 -5.23
C GLU A 52 -5.61 -16.71 -5.35
N ARG A 53 -5.40 -17.50 -4.27
CA ARG A 53 -4.32 -18.47 -4.12
C ARG A 53 -2.97 -17.83 -4.43
N VAL A 54 -2.59 -16.88 -3.56
CA VAL A 54 -1.35 -16.11 -3.67
C VAL A 54 -0.27 -16.79 -2.84
N ASP A 55 0.87 -17.00 -3.46
CA ASP A 55 2.08 -17.51 -2.85
C ASP A 55 3.11 -16.38 -2.77
N PHE A 56 3.37 -15.88 -1.56
CA PHE A 56 4.47 -14.96 -1.30
C PHE A 56 5.73 -15.78 -1.06
N ARG A 57 6.66 -15.70 -2.00
CA ARG A 57 7.89 -16.50 -2.02
C ARG A 57 8.64 -16.34 -0.70
N ASP A 58 9.05 -17.46 -0.12
CA ASP A 58 9.81 -17.53 1.13
C ASP A 58 9.07 -16.93 2.35
N SER A 59 7.74 -16.77 2.27
CA SER A 59 6.92 -16.18 3.32
C SER A 59 5.67 -17.00 3.63
N ILE A 60 4.57 -16.82 2.88
CA ILE A 60 3.27 -17.39 3.21
C ILE A 60 2.43 -17.63 1.95
N ARG A 61 1.57 -18.66 2.01
CA ARG A 61 0.50 -18.87 1.04
C ARG A 61 -0.84 -18.43 1.63
N VAL A 62 -1.63 -17.71 0.85
CA VAL A 62 -2.91 -17.13 1.30
C VAL A 62 -3.99 -17.31 0.24
N ASN A 63 -5.21 -17.59 0.69
CA ASN A 63 -6.33 -17.90 -0.20
C ASN A 63 -6.78 -16.68 -1.02
N ARG A 64 -6.70 -15.47 -0.47
CA ARG A 64 -7.14 -14.25 -1.14
C ARG A 64 -6.40 -13.03 -0.59
N VAL A 65 -5.93 -12.15 -1.48
CA VAL A 65 -5.29 -10.87 -1.13
C VAL A 65 -5.93 -9.74 -1.92
N LYS A 66 -6.11 -8.59 -1.25
CA LYS A 66 -6.44 -7.32 -1.90
C LYS A 66 -5.19 -6.45 -1.92
N PHE A 67 -4.66 -6.16 -3.10
CA PHE A 67 -3.60 -5.19 -3.31
C PHE A 67 -4.23 -3.83 -3.59
N VAL A 68 -3.80 -2.79 -2.89
CA VAL A 68 -4.15 -1.38 -3.16
C VAL A 68 -2.83 -0.63 -3.34
N ALA A 69 -2.63 -0.07 -4.52
CA ALA A 69 -1.38 0.59 -4.90
C ALA A 69 -1.70 1.98 -5.45
N CYS A 70 -1.25 3.01 -4.72
CA CYS A 70 -1.23 4.38 -5.21
C CYS A 70 -0.06 4.56 -6.19
N ASP A 71 -0.21 5.48 -7.14
CA ASP A 71 0.88 5.88 -8.01
C ASP A 71 2.08 6.40 -7.20
N GLY A 72 3.23 5.75 -7.37
CA GLY A 72 4.49 6.10 -6.73
C GLY A 72 5.33 7.08 -7.55
N SER A 73 4.89 7.41 -8.77
CA SER A 73 5.49 8.49 -9.54
C SER A 73 5.20 9.79 -8.79
N ALA A 74 6.25 10.33 -8.18
CA ALA A 74 6.19 11.65 -7.61
C ALA A 74 5.85 12.62 -8.74
N LYS A 75 4.60 13.06 -8.84
CA LYS A 75 4.41 14.48 -9.09
C LYS A 75 5.07 15.15 -7.90
N LEU A 76 6.36 15.47 -8.03
CA LEU A 76 6.95 16.59 -7.34
C LEU A 76 6.01 17.74 -7.63
N ALA A 77 5.04 17.95 -6.74
CA ALA A 77 4.29 19.17 -6.69
C ALA A 77 5.34 20.22 -6.32
N THR A 78 6.02 20.73 -7.34
CA THR A 78 6.74 21.99 -7.31
C THR A 78 5.79 23.01 -6.71
N SER A 79 6.04 23.30 -5.44
CA SER A 79 5.73 24.58 -4.84
C SER A 79 6.78 25.57 -5.32
#